data_AF-A0A2T7Q6R7-F1
#
_entry.id   AF-A0A2T7Q6R7-F1
#
_cell.length_a   1.000
_cell.length_b   1.000
_cell.length_c   1.000
_cell.angle_alpha   90.00
_cell.angle_beta   90.00
_cell.angle_gamma   90.00
#
_symmetry.space_group_name_H-M   'P 1'
#
loop_
_entity.id
_entity.type
_entity.pdbx_description
1 polymer ?
#
loop_
_entity_poly.entity_id
_entity_poly.type
_entity_poly.pdbx_seq_one_letter_code
_entity_poly.pdbx_strand_id
1 'polypeptide(L)'
;MKKYCSIICIALFGVLTISYRNAGPFPKKVKRILFIGNSITYAGKYVTDIETYFTINYPGKHYEFINVGLPSETVSGLSEEGHADGRFPRPDLHERLARVLAAIKPDIVFASYGMNDGIYQPFDEQRFQKFKVGIIWLHDAVIKTGAKMVHLTPPIFDEKNGGHAGYAEVLDRYSEWLLSQRYRAEWDVADIHFPMKKYLLDHRAKDTSFVLAKDGVHPGDEGHWLMAKQVLLYLNEDKIAGAASINDIISTYPNGEKILQMVAEKQGIMKDAWLTAIKHTRPEMKVGLPLKEARIKAKQIDDQIRNLVSGK
;
A
#
# COMPACT_ATOMS: atom_id res chain seq x y z
N MET A 1 8.30 0.95 79.49
CA MET A 1 8.45 1.85 78.32
C MET A 1 8.73 1.00 77.09
N LYS A 2 7.76 0.92 76.16
CA LYS A 2 7.82 0.08 74.95
C LYS A 2 8.77 0.71 73.92
N LYS A 3 9.81 -0.02 73.50
CA LYS A 3 10.61 0.34 72.32
C LYS A 3 9.99 -0.33 71.10
N TYR A 4 9.43 0.46 70.19
CA TYR A 4 8.98 -0.01 68.88
C TYR A 4 10.19 -0.11 67.95
N CYS A 5 10.42 -1.31 67.41
CA CYS A 5 11.42 -1.57 66.38
C CYS A 5 10.71 -1.47 65.03
N SER A 6 10.92 -0.38 64.29
CA SER A 6 10.37 -0.22 62.94
C SER A 6 11.26 -0.95 61.94
N ILE A 7 10.77 -2.08 61.41
CA ILE A 7 11.37 -2.78 60.29
C ILE A 7 10.93 -2.04 59.01
N ILE A 8 11.88 -1.40 58.33
CA ILE A 8 11.66 -0.80 57.01
C ILE A 8 11.80 -1.92 55.97
N CYS A 9 10.68 -2.41 55.44
CA CYS A 9 10.67 -3.27 54.26
C CYS A 9 10.84 -2.39 53.02
N ILE A 10 12.04 -2.39 52.43
CA ILE A 10 12.28 -1.81 51.11
C ILE A 10 11.75 -2.80 50.07
N ALA A 11 10.57 -2.51 49.51
CA ALA A 11 10.03 -3.24 48.36
C ALA A 11 10.79 -2.81 47.10
N LEU A 12 11.72 -3.65 46.63
CA LEU A 12 12.32 -3.52 45.30
C LEU A 12 11.25 -3.80 44.24
N PHE A 13 10.64 -2.75 43.70
CA PHE A 13 9.88 -2.82 42.45
C PHE A 13 10.88 -3.05 41.31
N GLY A 14 11.10 -4.32 40.97
CA GLY A 14 11.77 -4.69 39.73
C GLY A 14 10.92 -4.20 38.56
N VAL A 15 11.41 -3.18 37.86
CA VAL A 15 10.85 -2.77 36.56
C VAL A 15 11.18 -3.91 35.59
N LEU A 16 10.22 -4.82 35.40
CA LEU A 16 10.22 -5.78 34.30
C LEU A 16 10.11 -4.97 33.00
N THR A 17 11.25 -4.68 32.40
CA THR A 17 11.30 -4.25 31.00
C THR A 17 10.92 -5.45 30.14
N ILE A 18 9.62 -5.62 29.90
CA ILE A 18 9.15 -6.51 28.85
C ILE A 18 9.69 -5.95 27.54
N SER A 19 10.76 -6.58 27.04
CA SER A 19 11.33 -6.24 25.75
C SER A 19 10.34 -6.69 24.67
N TYR A 20 9.41 -5.79 24.29
CA TYR A 20 8.47 -5.96 23.16
C TYR A 20 9.18 -5.96 21.79
N ARG A 21 10.49 -6.22 21.74
CA ARG A 21 11.30 -6.12 20.53
C ARG A 21 11.24 -7.41 19.70
N ASN A 22 10.07 -7.77 19.15
CA ASN A 22 9.95 -8.65 17.97
C ASN A 22 8.51 -8.99 17.51
N ALA A 23 7.48 -8.44 18.15
CA ALA A 23 6.13 -8.53 17.61
C ALA A 23 6.00 -7.46 16.53
N GLY A 24 6.23 -7.82 15.26
CA GLY A 24 5.87 -6.93 14.15
C GLY A 24 4.38 -6.59 14.18
N PRO A 25 3.95 -5.57 13.42
CA PRO A 25 2.60 -5.00 13.50
C PRO A 25 1.50 -5.96 13.05
N PHE A 26 1.85 -7.02 12.33
CA PHE A 26 0.91 -8.05 11.93
C PHE A 26 0.80 -9.18 12.96
N PRO A 27 -0.41 -9.77 13.15
CA PRO A 27 -0.59 -10.97 13.95
C PRO A 27 0.35 -12.10 13.50
N LYS A 28 0.81 -12.95 14.44
CA LYS A 28 1.82 -14.01 14.20
C LYS A 28 1.53 -14.94 13.01
N LYS A 29 0.26 -15.12 12.63
CA LYS A 29 -0.16 -16.02 11.55
C LYS A 29 -0.08 -15.38 10.16
N VAL A 30 0.03 -14.04 10.07
CA VAL A 30 0.07 -13.32 8.79
C VAL A 30 1.37 -13.66 8.06
N LYS A 31 1.22 -14.07 6.81
CA LYS A 31 2.31 -14.33 5.88
C LYS A 31 2.11 -13.61 4.56
N ARG A 32 0.90 -13.64 3.99
CA ARG A 32 0.62 -13.07 2.67
C ARG A 32 -0.14 -11.76 2.76
N ILE A 33 0.49 -10.70 2.26
CA ILE A 33 -0.02 -9.34 2.30
C ILE A 33 -0.20 -8.88 0.86
N LEU A 34 -1.46 -8.81 0.42
CA LEU A 34 -1.82 -8.45 -0.94
C LEU A 34 -2.01 -6.94 -1.07
N PHE A 35 -1.40 -6.33 -2.07
CA PHE A 35 -1.68 -4.99 -2.55
C PHE A 35 -2.40 -5.08 -3.89
N ILE A 36 -3.64 -4.60 -3.93
CA ILE A 36 -4.49 -4.59 -5.12
C ILE A 36 -4.94 -3.15 -5.42
N GLY A 37 -5.02 -2.80 -6.70
CA GLY A 37 -5.26 -1.43 -7.14
C GLY A 37 -5.00 -1.25 -8.62
N ASN A 38 -4.82 0.00 -9.03
CA ASN A 38 -4.67 0.39 -10.43
C ASN A 38 -3.20 0.53 -10.88
N SER A 39 -2.91 1.45 -11.81
CA SER A 39 -1.56 1.73 -12.34
C SER A 39 -0.57 2.19 -11.28
N ILE A 40 -1.01 2.90 -10.24
CA ILE A 40 -0.14 3.38 -9.16
C ILE A 40 0.32 2.20 -8.30
N THR A 41 -0.59 1.26 -8.00
CA THR A 41 -0.24 -0.02 -7.38
C THR A 41 0.64 -0.85 -8.30
N TYR A 42 0.37 -0.92 -9.61
CA TYR A 42 1.22 -1.62 -10.56
C TYR A 42 2.66 -1.08 -10.63
N ALA A 43 2.84 0.25 -10.59
CA ALA A 43 4.15 0.88 -10.49
C ALA A 43 4.85 0.46 -9.18
N GLY A 44 4.11 0.47 -8.08
CA GLY A 44 4.40 -0.38 -6.92
C GLY A 44 5.56 0.04 -6.04
N LYS A 45 6.20 1.19 -6.28
CA LYS A 45 7.36 1.60 -5.47
C LYS A 45 7.02 1.74 -3.99
N TYR A 46 5.83 2.22 -3.64
CA TYR A 46 5.40 2.25 -2.24
C TYR A 46 5.31 0.85 -1.59
N VAL A 47 4.96 -0.18 -2.38
CA VAL A 47 4.95 -1.58 -1.91
C VAL A 47 6.38 -2.08 -1.69
N THR A 48 7.29 -1.74 -2.60
CA THR A 48 8.74 -2.01 -2.45
C THR A 48 9.32 -1.34 -1.21
N ASP A 49 8.96 -0.08 -0.94
CA ASP A 49 9.46 0.66 0.23
C ASP A 49 8.95 0.04 1.54
N ILE A 50 7.67 -0.34 1.59
CA ILE A 50 7.08 -1.07 2.72
C ILE A 50 7.80 -2.41 2.91
N GLU A 51 7.92 -3.23 1.87
CA GLU A 51 8.59 -4.53 1.99
C GLU A 51 10.05 -4.37 2.43
N THR A 52 10.76 -3.36 1.91
CA THR A 52 12.14 -3.05 2.32
C THR A 52 12.20 -2.70 3.80
N TYR A 53 11.29 -1.84 4.27
CA TYR A 53 11.17 -1.50 5.69
C TYR A 53 10.99 -2.75 6.55
N PHE A 54 10.07 -3.63 6.18
CA PHE A 54 9.79 -4.86 6.93
C PHE A 54 10.94 -5.85 6.90
N THR A 55 11.60 -6.00 5.74
CA THR A 55 12.76 -6.87 5.56
C THR A 55 13.89 -6.50 6.52
N ILE A 56 14.11 -5.21 6.70
CA ILE A 56 15.19 -4.67 7.52
C ILE A 56 14.87 -4.68 9.02
N ASN A 57 13.65 -4.29 9.38
CA ASN A 57 13.24 -4.13 10.78
C ASN A 57 12.70 -5.43 11.40
N TYR A 58 12.26 -6.38 10.58
CA TYR A 58 11.69 -7.66 11.00
C TYR A 58 12.29 -8.88 10.26
N PRO A 59 13.62 -9.06 10.22
CA PRO A 59 14.27 -10.10 9.41
C PRO A 59 13.89 -11.55 9.75
N GLY A 60 13.43 -11.79 10.98
CA GLY A 60 12.92 -13.10 11.40
C GLY A 60 11.46 -13.36 11.01
N LYS A 61 10.80 -12.42 10.33
CA LYS A 61 9.43 -12.56 9.83
C LYS A 61 9.46 -12.83 8.33
N HIS A 62 8.71 -13.83 7.90
CA HIS A 62 8.61 -14.22 6.49
C HIS A 62 7.31 -13.70 5.89
N TYR A 63 7.22 -12.37 5.75
CA TYR A 63 6.11 -11.74 5.04
C TYR A 63 6.35 -11.81 3.51
N GLU A 64 5.31 -12.19 2.77
CA GLU A 64 5.23 -12.16 1.32
C GLU A 64 4.33 -10.97 0.93
N PHE A 65 4.95 -9.87 0.52
CA PHE A 65 4.27 -8.70 -0.02
C PHE A 65 3.99 -8.93 -1.51
N ILE A 66 2.71 -8.92 -1.89
CA ILE A 66 2.27 -9.34 -3.21
C ILE A 66 1.57 -8.17 -3.90
N ASN A 67 2.16 -7.68 -4.98
CA ASN A 67 1.58 -6.62 -5.80
C ASN A 67 0.83 -7.22 -7.00
N VAL A 68 -0.48 -6.96 -7.08
CA VAL A 68 -1.32 -7.31 -8.24
C VAL A 68 -2.09 -6.11 -8.80
N GLY A 69 -1.48 -4.92 -8.73
CA GLY A 69 -2.04 -3.73 -9.37
C GLY A 69 -2.22 -3.93 -10.89
N LEU A 70 -3.32 -3.42 -11.45
CA LEU A 70 -3.59 -3.51 -12.88
C LEU A 70 -3.84 -2.10 -13.46
N PRO A 71 -3.03 -1.63 -14.41
CA PRO A 71 -3.20 -0.30 -15.00
C PRO A 71 -4.61 -0.06 -15.56
N SER A 72 -5.08 1.19 -15.45
CA SER A 72 -6.43 1.67 -15.81
C SER A 72 -7.62 1.05 -15.09
N GLU A 73 -7.42 0.03 -14.24
CA GLU A 73 -8.52 -0.70 -13.60
C GLU A 73 -9.38 0.20 -12.71
N THR A 74 -10.69 -0.07 -12.72
CA THR A 74 -11.70 0.50 -11.83
C THR A 74 -12.29 -0.58 -10.93
N VAL A 75 -12.76 -0.18 -9.75
CA VAL A 75 -13.62 -1.02 -8.90
C VAL A 75 -15.11 -0.71 -9.15
N SER A 76 -15.39 0.49 -9.66
CA SER A 76 -16.74 0.94 -10.06
C SER A 76 -17.29 0.25 -11.30
N GLY A 77 -16.44 -0.42 -12.09
CA GLY A 77 -16.77 -0.99 -13.40
C GLY A 77 -17.02 0.06 -14.49
N LEU A 78 -16.70 1.34 -14.22
CA LEU A 78 -16.88 2.42 -15.18
C LEU A 78 -15.73 2.47 -16.19
N SER A 79 -16.07 2.86 -17.42
CA SER A 79 -15.15 3.21 -18.50
C SER A 79 -15.76 4.34 -19.31
N GLU A 80 -15.00 5.40 -19.56
CA GLU A 80 -15.35 6.44 -20.50
C GLU A 80 -15.30 5.94 -21.95
N GLU A 81 -16.08 6.59 -22.82
CA GLU A 81 -16.00 6.39 -24.26
C GLU A 81 -14.62 6.84 -24.76
N GLY A 82 -14.03 6.06 -25.67
CA GLY A 82 -12.72 6.37 -26.24
C GLY A 82 -11.54 6.15 -25.29
N HIS A 83 -11.70 5.45 -24.15
CA HIS A 83 -10.58 5.12 -23.26
C HIS A 83 -9.41 4.52 -24.05
N ALA A 84 -8.19 4.98 -23.73
CA ALA A 84 -6.96 4.59 -24.41
C ALA A 84 -7.03 4.75 -25.94
N ASP A 85 -7.55 5.88 -26.42
CA ASP A 85 -7.77 6.20 -27.84
C ASP A 85 -8.68 5.16 -28.53
N GLY A 86 -9.66 4.64 -27.79
CA GLY A 86 -10.60 3.63 -28.26
C GLY A 86 -10.03 2.21 -28.36
N ARG A 87 -8.78 1.97 -27.93
CA ARG A 87 -8.16 0.64 -28.01
C ARG A 87 -8.82 -0.40 -27.12
N PHE A 88 -9.28 -0.02 -25.93
CA PHE A 88 -9.94 -0.93 -24.98
C PHE A 88 -10.69 -0.14 -23.90
N PRO A 89 -11.79 -0.69 -23.33
CA PRO A 89 -12.42 -0.12 -22.14
C PRO A 89 -11.54 -0.32 -20.91
N ARG A 90 -11.71 0.50 -19.87
CA ARG A 90 -11.04 0.30 -18.59
C ARG A 90 -11.27 -1.14 -18.07
N PRO A 91 -10.23 -1.83 -17.59
CA PRO A 91 -10.42 -3.11 -16.91
C PRO A 91 -11.31 -2.94 -15.67
N ASP A 92 -12.13 -3.95 -15.38
CA ASP A 92 -12.99 -3.98 -14.21
C ASP A 92 -12.49 -5.05 -13.22
N LEU A 93 -12.28 -4.67 -11.97
CA LEU A 93 -11.83 -5.59 -10.92
C LEU A 93 -12.78 -6.79 -10.74
N HIS A 94 -14.09 -6.62 -11.00
CA HIS A 94 -15.07 -7.71 -10.95
C HIS A 94 -14.69 -8.90 -11.84
N GLU A 95 -13.94 -8.65 -12.92
CA GLU A 95 -13.48 -9.67 -13.84
C GLU A 95 -12.49 -10.66 -13.19
N ARG A 96 -11.59 -10.18 -12.33
CA ARG A 96 -10.44 -10.98 -11.88
C ARG A 96 -10.36 -11.25 -10.38
N LEU A 97 -11.09 -10.52 -9.53
CA LEU A 97 -10.90 -10.60 -8.07
C LEU A 97 -11.04 -12.03 -7.53
N ALA A 98 -12.03 -12.80 -7.99
CA ALA A 98 -12.22 -14.18 -7.53
C ALA A 98 -10.99 -15.06 -7.81
N ARG A 99 -10.35 -14.89 -8.98
CA ARG A 99 -9.12 -15.62 -9.33
C ARG A 99 -7.93 -15.12 -8.51
N VAL A 100 -7.82 -13.82 -8.28
CA VAL A 100 -6.79 -13.22 -7.41
C VAL A 100 -6.84 -13.85 -6.02
N LEU A 101 -8.01 -13.83 -5.37
CA LEU A 101 -8.20 -14.32 -4.01
C LEU A 101 -7.97 -15.84 -3.91
N ALA A 102 -8.48 -16.62 -4.87
CA ALA A 102 -8.30 -18.06 -4.91
C ALA A 102 -6.83 -18.49 -5.09
N ALA A 103 -6.08 -17.78 -5.94
CA ALA A 103 -4.69 -18.09 -6.25
C ALA A 103 -3.74 -17.68 -5.11
N ILE A 104 -3.95 -16.50 -4.52
CA ILE A 104 -3.05 -15.92 -3.52
C ILE A 104 -3.37 -16.42 -2.12
N LYS A 105 -4.66 -16.51 -1.77
CA LYS A 105 -5.13 -16.78 -0.40
C LYS A 105 -4.47 -15.82 0.61
N PRO A 106 -4.72 -14.50 0.48
CA PRO A 106 -4.06 -13.51 1.33
C PRO A 106 -4.55 -13.60 2.77
N ASP A 107 -3.70 -13.21 3.72
CA ASP A 107 -4.11 -13.01 5.12
C ASP A 107 -4.62 -11.57 5.32
N ILE A 108 -4.04 -10.61 4.60
CA ILE A 108 -4.41 -9.19 4.60
C ILE A 108 -4.42 -8.68 3.16
N VAL A 109 -5.41 -7.86 2.82
CA VAL A 109 -5.51 -7.14 1.55
C VAL A 109 -5.51 -5.64 1.80
N PHE A 110 -4.55 -4.94 1.21
CA PHE A 110 -4.52 -3.48 1.04
C PHE A 110 -5.06 -3.13 -0.34
N ALA A 111 -6.15 -2.37 -0.41
CA ALA A 111 -6.80 -1.99 -1.67
C ALA A 111 -6.75 -0.47 -1.89
N SER A 112 -6.31 -0.03 -3.07
CA SER A 112 -6.26 1.39 -3.45
C SER A 112 -7.01 1.62 -4.77
N TYR A 113 -8.25 2.10 -4.68
CA TYR A 113 -9.10 2.46 -5.82
C TYR A 113 -9.71 3.86 -5.65
N GLY A 114 -10.17 4.46 -6.74
CA GLY A 114 -10.73 5.81 -6.77
C GLY A 114 -10.21 6.65 -7.93
N MET A 115 -8.90 6.61 -8.20
CA MET A 115 -8.23 7.45 -9.22
C MET A 115 -8.85 7.32 -10.63
N ASN A 116 -9.30 6.13 -11.03
CA ASN A 116 -9.91 5.91 -12.34
C ASN A 116 -11.45 5.90 -12.28
N ASP A 117 -12.02 5.78 -11.09
CA ASP A 117 -13.43 5.46 -10.87
C ASP A 117 -14.37 6.65 -11.09
N GLY A 118 -13.84 7.87 -11.05
CA GLY A 118 -14.54 9.07 -11.48
C GLY A 118 -14.36 9.38 -12.97
N ILE A 119 -13.64 8.53 -13.72
CA ILE A 119 -13.34 8.64 -15.17
C ILE A 119 -12.85 10.04 -15.61
N TYR A 120 -12.13 10.73 -14.73
CA TYR A 120 -11.54 12.06 -14.99
C TYR A 120 -12.59 13.13 -15.38
N GLN A 121 -13.79 13.01 -14.83
CA GLN A 121 -14.91 13.94 -14.98
C GLN A 121 -15.23 14.64 -13.65
N PRO A 122 -15.83 15.84 -13.65
CA PRO A 122 -16.30 16.50 -12.44
C PRO A 122 -17.20 15.61 -11.59
N PHE A 123 -17.38 15.95 -10.31
CA PHE A 123 -18.19 15.14 -9.40
C PHE A 123 -19.60 14.89 -9.95
N ASP A 124 -20.03 13.65 -9.83
CA ASP A 124 -21.37 13.19 -10.18
C ASP A 124 -21.79 12.12 -9.18
N GLU A 125 -23.02 12.24 -8.69
CA GLU A 125 -23.52 11.35 -7.65
C GLU A 125 -23.66 9.91 -8.19
N GLN A 126 -24.02 9.70 -9.46
CA GLN A 126 -24.17 8.34 -9.99
C GLN A 126 -22.82 7.61 -10.09
N ARG A 127 -21.78 8.29 -10.58
CA ARG A 127 -20.41 7.76 -10.58
C ARG A 127 -19.92 7.48 -9.16
N PHE A 128 -20.19 8.38 -8.24
CA PHE A 128 -19.82 8.18 -6.84
C PHE A 128 -20.53 6.96 -6.23
N GLN A 129 -21.82 6.76 -6.51
CA GLN A 129 -22.55 5.57 -6.07
C GLN A 129 -21.96 4.28 -6.65
N LYS A 130 -21.54 4.27 -7.92
CA LYS A 130 -20.85 3.13 -8.53
C LYS A 130 -19.52 2.82 -7.83
N PHE A 131 -18.74 3.84 -7.50
CA PHE A 131 -17.52 3.68 -6.70
C PHE A 131 -17.83 3.05 -5.33
N LYS A 132 -18.81 3.58 -4.59
CA LYS A 132 -19.20 3.06 -3.27
C LYS A 132 -19.64 1.60 -3.34
N VAL A 133 -20.50 1.25 -4.31
CA VAL A 133 -20.96 -0.14 -4.53
C VAL A 133 -19.77 -1.05 -4.84
N GLY A 134 -18.85 -0.64 -5.70
CA GLY A 134 -17.65 -1.41 -6.01
C GLY A 134 -16.76 -1.65 -4.79
N ILE A 135 -16.52 -0.62 -3.98
CA ILE A 135 -15.73 -0.73 -2.75
C ILE A 135 -16.38 -1.66 -1.72
N ILE A 136 -17.70 -1.55 -1.52
CA ILE A 136 -18.45 -2.44 -0.62
C ILE A 136 -18.36 -3.88 -1.12
N TRP A 137 -18.61 -4.11 -2.41
CA TRP A 137 -18.49 -5.44 -3.02
C TRP A 137 -17.08 -6.04 -2.85
N LEU A 138 -16.03 -5.25 -3.09
CA LEU A 138 -14.64 -5.68 -2.90
C LEU A 138 -14.40 -6.05 -1.43
N HIS A 139 -14.93 -5.26 -0.50
CA HIS A 139 -14.82 -5.53 0.93
C HIS A 139 -15.45 -6.86 1.32
N ASP A 140 -16.71 -7.05 0.96
CA ASP A 140 -17.44 -8.27 1.29
C ASP A 140 -16.77 -9.51 0.67
N ALA A 141 -16.29 -9.39 -0.58
CA ALA A 141 -15.57 -10.46 -1.26
C ALA A 141 -14.29 -10.86 -0.54
N VAL A 142 -13.50 -9.89 -0.03
CA VAL A 142 -12.27 -10.16 0.73
C VAL A 142 -12.60 -10.79 2.08
N ILE A 143 -13.49 -10.17 2.88
CA ILE A 143 -13.82 -10.65 4.23
C ILE A 143 -14.40 -12.07 4.19
N LYS A 144 -15.19 -12.40 3.16
CA LYS A 144 -15.74 -13.76 2.96
C LYS A 144 -14.66 -14.85 2.83
N THR A 145 -13.42 -14.49 2.46
CA THR A 145 -12.30 -15.44 2.42
C THR A 145 -11.65 -15.69 3.80
N GLY A 146 -12.01 -14.89 4.81
CA GLY A 146 -11.36 -14.86 6.12
C GLY A 146 -10.13 -13.95 6.19
N ALA A 147 -9.73 -13.32 5.07
CA ALA A 147 -8.69 -12.30 5.05
C ALA A 147 -9.15 -11.00 5.72
N LYS A 148 -8.22 -10.24 6.29
CA LYS A 148 -8.48 -8.85 6.69
C LYS A 148 -8.41 -7.93 5.48
N MET A 149 -9.15 -6.84 5.51
CA MET A 149 -9.08 -5.80 4.49
C MET A 149 -8.71 -4.46 5.10
N VAL A 150 -7.76 -3.77 4.47
CA VAL A 150 -7.44 -2.36 4.72
C VAL A 150 -7.68 -1.58 3.44
N HIS A 151 -8.58 -0.59 3.47
CA HIS A 151 -8.74 0.33 2.36
C HIS A 151 -7.70 1.43 2.44
N LEU A 152 -7.00 1.70 1.34
CA LEU A 152 -6.21 2.92 1.17
C LEU A 152 -7.11 3.94 0.47
N THR A 153 -7.21 5.15 1.01
CA THR A 153 -7.81 6.27 0.26
C THR A 153 -7.07 6.45 -1.07
N PRO A 154 -7.71 6.87 -2.18
CA PRO A 154 -6.97 7.11 -3.41
C PRO A 154 -5.88 8.18 -3.22
N PRO A 155 -4.71 8.08 -3.86
CA PRO A 155 -3.73 9.17 -3.86
C PRO A 155 -4.33 10.41 -4.55
N ILE A 156 -3.71 11.57 -4.34
CA ILE A 156 -4.19 12.84 -4.91
C ILE A 156 -4.11 12.86 -6.43
N PHE A 157 -5.04 13.59 -7.05
CA PHE A 157 -4.93 14.03 -8.43
C PHE A 157 -4.48 15.48 -8.45
N ASP A 158 -3.39 15.76 -9.13
CA ASP A 158 -2.86 17.11 -9.27
C ASP A 158 -3.39 17.75 -10.56
N GLU A 159 -4.51 18.44 -10.39
CA GLU A 159 -5.27 19.06 -11.48
C GLU A 159 -4.48 20.05 -12.32
N LYS A 160 -3.51 20.75 -11.71
CA LYS A 160 -2.60 21.67 -12.41
C LYS A 160 -1.85 20.97 -13.55
N ASN A 161 -1.48 19.71 -13.34
CA ASN A 161 -0.67 18.93 -14.26
C ASN A 161 -1.47 17.89 -15.06
N GLY A 162 -2.53 17.35 -14.45
CA GLY A 162 -3.34 16.28 -15.05
C GLY A 162 -4.44 16.76 -15.99
N GLY A 163 -4.83 18.04 -15.97
CA GLY A 163 -5.69 18.62 -17.00
C GLY A 163 -7.17 18.23 -16.95
N HIS A 164 -7.72 17.91 -15.77
CA HIS A 164 -9.14 17.57 -15.58
C HIS A 164 -9.77 18.40 -14.47
N ALA A 165 -10.38 19.52 -14.84
CA ALA A 165 -10.94 20.50 -13.91
C ALA A 165 -12.00 19.89 -12.97
N GLY A 166 -11.88 20.15 -11.67
CA GLY A 166 -12.74 19.60 -10.62
C GLY A 166 -12.44 18.15 -10.21
N TYR A 167 -11.48 17.46 -10.83
CA TYR A 167 -11.24 16.05 -10.53
C TYR A 167 -10.49 15.82 -9.21
N ALA A 168 -9.70 16.80 -8.77
CA ALA A 168 -9.09 16.74 -7.43
C ALA A 168 -10.17 16.65 -6.33
N GLU A 169 -11.28 17.39 -6.48
CA GLU A 169 -12.41 17.36 -5.54
C GLU A 169 -13.16 16.02 -5.55
N VAL A 170 -13.20 15.31 -6.67
CA VAL A 170 -13.77 13.96 -6.74
C VAL A 170 -12.99 13.02 -5.81
N LEU A 171 -11.66 13.08 -5.86
CA LEU A 171 -10.82 12.23 -5.00
C LEU A 171 -10.84 12.66 -3.54
N ASP A 172 -11.03 13.95 -3.24
CA ASP A 172 -11.33 14.40 -1.87
C ASP A 172 -12.59 13.71 -1.34
N ARG A 173 -13.71 13.80 -2.08
CA ARG A 173 -15.01 13.23 -1.67
C ARG A 173 -14.97 11.71 -1.52
N TYR A 174 -14.26 11.03 -2.43
CA TYR A 174 -14.10 9.56 -2.35
C TYR A 174 -13.28 9.18 -1.11
N SER A 175 -12.25 9.94 -0.79
CA SER A 175 -11.41 9.75 0.40
C SER A 175 -12.16 10.03 1.69
N GLU A 176 -12.91 11.13 1.77
CA GLU A 176 -13.77 11.46 2.92
C GLU A 176 -14.78 10.35 3.20
N TRP A 177 -15.42 9.82 2.16
CA TRP A 177 -16.37 8.72 2.33
C TRP A 177 -15.71 7.44 2.83
N LEU A 178 -14.54 7.06 2.28
CA LEU A 178 -13.77 5.93 2.78
C LEU A 178 -13.41 6.12 4.26
N LEU A 179 -12.88 7.29 4.64
CA LEU A 179 -12.52 7.58 6.02
C LEU A 179 -13.71 7.53 6.96
N SER A 180 -14.90 7.96 6.50
CA SER A 180 -16.12 7.85 7.30
C SER A 180 -16.52 6.40 7.61
N GLN A 181 -16.05 5.41 6.83
CA GLN A 181 -16.33 3.99 7.09
C GLN A 181 -15.63 3.45 8.34
N ARG A 182 -14.56 4.11 8.82
CA ARG A 182 -13.95 3.77 10.12
C ARG A 182 -14.95 3.80 11.26
N TYR A 183 -15.92 4.71 11.20
CA TYR A 183 -16.93 4.89 12.24
C TYR A 183 -18.28 4.29 11.86
N ARG A 184 -18.63 4.28 10.57
CA ARG A 184 -19.94 3.80 10.09
C ARG A 184 -20.01 2.30 9.95
N ALA A 185 -18.92 1.68 9.52
CA ALA A 185 -18.85 0.26 9.21
C ALA A 185 -17.68 -0.45 9.93
N GLU A 186 -16.97 0.28 10.80
CA GLU A 186 -15.79 -0.21 11.55
C GLU A 186 -14.71 -0.79 10.63
N TRP A 187 -14.57 -0.22 9.43
CA TRP A 187 -13.57 -0.64 8.46
C TRP A 187 -12.19 -0.12 8.82
N ASP A 188 -11.19 -0.97 8.59
CA ASP A 188 -9.78 -0.58 8.54
C ASP A 188 -9.54 0.27 7.29
N VAL A 189 -9.19 1.54 7.49
CA VAL A 189 -8.90 2.49 6.40
C VAL A 189 -7.61 3.23 6.73
N ALA A 190 -6.63 3.23 5.84
CA ALA A 190 -5.41 4.04 5.96
C ALA A 190 -5.50 5.26 5.03
N ASP A 191 -5.27 6.45 5.61
CA ASP A 191 -5.34 7.71 4.87
C ASP A 191 -3.98 8.01 4.23
N ILE A 192 -3.93 7.91 2.90
CA ILE A 192 -2.79 8.40 2.12
C ILE A 192 -3.12 9.72 1.39
N HIS A 193 -4.41 10.04 1.22
CA HIS A 193 -4.87 11.14 0.39
C HIS A 193 -4.54 12.50 1.00
N PHE A 194 -5.08 12.78 2.20
CA PHE A 194 -4.95 14.09 2.81
C PHE A 194 -3.51 14.41 3.25
N PRO A 195 -2.71 13.45 3.74
CA PRO A 195 -1.28 13.68 3.95
C PRO A 195 -0.53 14.06 2.68
N MET A 196 -0.81 13.38 1.55
CA MET A 196 -0.21 13.74 0.26
C MET A 196 -0.67 15.13 -0.23
N LYS A 197 -1.97 15.43 -0.08
CA LYS A 197 -2.54 16.73 -0.45
C LYS A 197 -1.87 17.85 0.34
N LYS A 198 -1.78 17.70 1.66
CA LYS A 198 -1.12 18.66 2.53
C LYS A 198 0.35 18.84 2.12
N TYR A 199 1.07 17.74 1.87
CA TYR A 199 2.46 17.80 1.45
C TYR A 199 2.64 18.60 0.16
N LEU A 200 1.83 18.32 -0.88
CA LEU A 200 1.86 19.04 -2.14
C LEU A 200 1.61 20.54 -1.96
N LEU A 201 0.58 20.91 -1.18
CA LEU A 201 0.22 22.31 -0.95
C LEU A 201 1.29 23.07 -0.15
N ASP A 202 1.83 22.46 0.91
CA ASP A 202 2.88 23.07 1.73
C ASP A 202 4.16 23.34 0.92
N HIS A 203 4.52 22.44 0.00
CA HIS A 203 5.67 22.63 -0.89
C HIS A 203 5.38 23.68 -1.96
N ARG A 204 4.17 23.70 -2.52
CA ARG A 204 3.74 24.70 -3.50
C ARG A 204 3.66 26.12 -2.97
N ALA A 205 3.44 26.28 -1.66
CA ALA A 205 3.52 27.58 -1.00
C ALA A 205 4.94 28.18 -1.05
N LYS A 206 5.98 27.35 -1.26
CA LYS A 206 7.39 27.77 -1.37
C LYS A 206 7.90 27.74 -2.81
N ASP A 207 7.49 26.72 -3.57
CA ASP A 207 7.83 26.53 -4.97
C ASP A 207 6.59 26.10 -5.75
N THR A 208 5.99 27.04 -6.48
CA THR A 208 4.76 26.79 -7.25
C THR A 208 4.92 25.73 -8.36
N SER A 209 6.16 25.40 -8.75
CA SER A 209 6.45 24.37 -9.75
C SER A 209 6.51 22.95 -9.18
N PHE A 210 6.51 22.81 -7.85
CA PHE A 210 6.57 21.52 -7.18
C PHE A 210 5.40 20.60 -7.57
N VAL A 211 5.71 19.33 -7.83
CA VAL A 211 4.77 18.28 -8.23
C VAL A 211 5.13 16.97 -7.54
N LEU A 212 4.11 16.22 -7.11
CA LEU A 212 4.29 14.81 -6.73
C LEU A 212 4.15 13.87 -7.94
N ALA A 213 3.38 14.27 -8.95
CA ALA A 213 3.14 13.52 -10.18
C ALA A 213 3.26 14.47 -11.39
N LYS A 214 4.15 14.17 -12.34
CA LYS A 214 4.39 15.05 -13.50
C LYS A 214 3.17 15.16 -14.42
N ASP A 215 2.43 14.05 -14.55
CA ASP A 215 1.19 13.93 -15.32
C ASP A 215 -0.07 14.14 -14.46
N GLY A 216 0.11 14.56 -13.21
CA GLY A 216 -0.97 14.75 -12.24
C GLY A 216 -1.61 13.47 -11.68
N VAL A 217 -1.21 12.29 -12.14
CA VAL A 217 -1.82 10.99 -11.78
C VAL A 217 -0.83 10.07 -11.09
N HIS A 218 0.35 9.84 -11.68
CA HIS A 218 1.30 8.83 -11.25
C HIS A 218 2.41 9.47 -10.40
N PRO A 219 2.42 9.23 -9.08
CA PRO A 219 3.41 9.85 -8.22
C PRO A 219 4.82 9.35 -8.53
N GLY A 220 5.79 10.26 -8.45
CA GLY A 220 7.22 9.92 -8.47
C GLY A 220 7.67 9.29 -7.16
N ASP A 221 9.00 9.18 -6.99
CA ASP A 221 9.62 8.56 -5.82
C ASP A 221 9.15 9.16 -4.48
N GLU A 222 9.06 10.49 -4.42
CA GLU A 222 8.62 11.21 -3.22
C GLU A 222 7.15 10.93 -2.89
N GLY A 223 6.27 10.91 -3.90
CA GLY A 223 4.86 10.58 -3.69
C GLY A 223 4.65 9.13 -3.30
N HIS A 224 5.40 8.20 -3.89
CA HIS A 224 5.38 6.79 -3.49
C HIS A 224 5.88 6.59 -2.06
N TRP A 225 6.93 7.30 -1.65
CA TRP A 225 7.38 7.27 -0.26
C TRP A 225 6.30 7.80 0.69
N LEU A 226 5.62 8.91 0.37
CA LEU A 226 4.53 9.43 1.20
C LEU A 226 3.41 8.38 1.39
N MET A 227 3.05 7.66 0.32
CA MET A 227 2.09 6.55 0.43
C MET A 227 2.61 5.45 1.37
N ALA A 228 3.86 5.00 1.18
CA ALA A 228 4.47 3.98 2.03
C ALA A 228 4.52 4.41 3.49
N LYS A 229 4.94 5.65 3.75
CA LYS A 229 5.01 6.28 5.06
C LYS A 229 3.65 6.25 5.77
N GLN A 230 2.57 6.66 5.10
CA GLN A 230 1.25 6.65 5.72
C GLN A 230 0.74 5.23 6.01
N VAL A 231 1.04 4.24 5.16
CA VAL A 231 0.72 2.83 5.45
C VAL A 231 1.52 2.32 6.66
N LEU A 232 2.80 2.67 6.76
CA LEU A 232 3.64 2.30 7.90
C LEU A 232 3.17 2.96 9.21
N LEU A 233 2.80 4.25 9.18
CA LEU A 233 2.20 4.93 10.34
C LEU A 233 0.86 4.31 10.74
N TYR A 234 0.00 3.95 9.78
CA TYR A 234 -1.23 3.21 10.04
C TYR A 234 -0.97 1.87 10.76
N LEU A 235 0.17 1.22 10.46
CA LEU A 235 0.61 0.00 11.12
C LEU A 235 1.33 0.24 12.46
N ASN A 236 1.31 1.47 12.99
CA ASN A 236 1.98 1.90 14.22
C ASN A 236 3.52 1.83 14.17
N GLU A 237 4.12 2.00 12.99
CA GLU A 237 5.57 2.11 12.84
C GLU A 237 6.07 3.55 13.10
N ASP A 238 5.74 4.14 14.25
CA ASP A 238 5.89 5.57 14.54
C ASP A 238 7.31 6.14 14.36
N LYS A 239 8.33 5.28 14.40
CA LYS A 239 9.74 5.65 14.20
C LYS A 239 10.01 6.28 12.83
N ILE A 240 9.15 6.04 11.85
CA ILE A 240 9.28 6.58 10.49
C ILE A 240 8.64 7.97 10.32
N ALA A 241 7.98 8.51 11.36
CA ALA A 241 7.31 9.81 11.27
C ALA A 241 8.25 10.95 10.81
N GLY A 242 9.52 10.90 11.22
CA GLY A 242 10.55 11.89 10.83
C GLY A 242 11.23 11.64 9.50
N ALA A 243 11.05 10.49 8.85
CA ALA A 243 11.75 10.15 7.61
C ALA A 243 11.12 10.90 6.41
N ALA A 244 11.96 11.61 5.67
CA ALA A 244 11.63 12.34 4.45
C ALA A 244 11.67 11.43 3.21
N SER A 245 12.45 10.35 3.25
CA SER A 245 12.50 9.35 2.18
C SER A 245 12.82 7.95 2.72
N ILE A 246 12.68 6.92 1.88
CA ILE A 246 13.17 5.58 2.19
C ILE A 246 14.68 5.56 2.46
N ASN A 247 15.44 6.48 1.87
CA ASN A 247 16.89 6.60 2.06
C ASN A 247 17.26 6.91 3.52
N ASP A 248 16.42 7.65 4.24
CA ASP A 248 16.63 7.94 5.66
C ASP A 248 16.51 6.67 6.51
N ILE A 249 15.74 5.68 6.04
CA ILE A 249 15.62 4.39 6.69
C ILE A 249 16.81 3.51 6.31
N ILE A 250 17.04 3.31 5.01
CA ILE A 250 18.03 2.32 4.54
C ILE A 250 19.47 2.74 4.83
N SER A 251 19.77 4.04 4.91
CA SER A 251 21.11 4.54 5.27
C SER A 251 21.54 4.17 6.69
N THR A 252 20.59 3.83 7.57
CA THR A 252 20.89 3.36 8.93
C THR A 252 21.28 1.88 8.98
N TYR A 253 21.28 1.18 7.84
CA TYR A 253 21.56 -0.25 7.76
C TYR A 253 22.70 -0.55 6.78
N PRO A 254 23.68 -1.39 7.17
CA PRO A 254 24.65 -1.94 6.23
C PRO A 254 23.91 -2.61 5.05
N ASN A 255 24.35 -2.32 3.83
CA ASN A 255 23.74 -2.83 2.59
C ASN A 255 22.29 -2.37 2.32
N GLY A 256 21.77 -1.36 3.01
CA GLY A 256 20.38 -0.92 2.85
C GLY A 256 19.97 -0.60 1.41
N GLU A 257 20.82 0.12 0.67
CA GLU A 257 20.60 0.39 -0.76
C GLU A 257 20.55 -0.89 -1.60
N LYS A 258 21.44 -1.84 -1.32
CA LYS A 258 21.47 -3.12 -2.02
C LYS A 258 20.22 -3.95 -1.72
N ILE A 259 19.75 -3.94 -0.47
CA ILE A 259 18.50 -4.59 -0.08
C ILE A 259 17.32 -3.98 -0.83
N LEU A 260 17.19 -2.64 -0.86
CA LEU A 260 16.13 -1.96 -1.60
C LEU A 260 16.12 -2.34 -3.09
N GLN A 261 17.29 -2.35 -3.73
CA GLN A 261 17.42 -2.76 -5.14
C GLN A 261 16.95 -4.21 -5.36
N MET A 262 17.31 -5.13 -4.47
CA MET A 262 16.95 -6.54 -4.58
C MET A 262 15.46 -6.77 -4.30
N VAL A 263 14.87 -6.06 -3.34
CA VAL A 263 13.42 -6.07 -3.11
C VAL A 263 12.68 -5.54 -4.33
N ALA A 264 13.16 -4.45 -4.94
CA ALA A 264 12.58 -3.90 -6.17
C ALA A 264 12.65 -4.90 -7.35
N GLU A 265 13.78 -5.58 -7.52
CA GLU A 265 13.95 -6.64 -8.53
C GLU A 265 12.94 -7.78 -8.31
N LYS A 266 12.83 -8.26 -7.07
CA LYS A 266 11.89 -9.31 -6.69
C LYS A 266 10.44 -8.91 -6.96
N GLN A 267 10.04 -7.69 -6.56
CA GLN A 267 8.71 -7.14 -6.81
C GLN A 267 8.41 -7.09 -8.30
N GLY A 268 9.35 -6.62 -9.13
CA GLY A 268 9.20 -6.60 -10.58
C GLY A 268 8.94 -7.98 -11.18
N ILE A 269 9.72 -8.99 -10.78
CA ILE A 269 9.55 -10.38 -11.25
C ILE A 269 8.19 -10.95 -10.81
N MET A 270 7.86 -10.82 -9.53
CA MET A 270 6.69 -11.48 -8.95
C MET A 270 5.39 -10.82 -9.38
N LYS A 271 5.34 -9.48 -9.51
CA LYS A 271 4.16 -8.77 -10.00
C LYS A 271 3.74 -9.26 -11.39
N ASP A 272 4.67 -9.28 -12.33
CA ASP A 272 4.37 -9.70 -13.71
C ASP A 272 3.97 -11.18 -13.75
N ALA A 273 4.65 -12.04 -12.99
CA ALA A 273 4.34 -13.47 -12.90
C ALA A 273 2.95 -13.74 -12.31
N TRP A 274 2.56 -12.99 -11.28
CA TRP A 274 1.23 -13.07 -10.69
C TRP A 274 0.14 -12.62 -11.65
N LEU A 275 0.33 -11.49 -12.34
CA LEU A 275 -0.63 -11.00 -13.33
C LEU A 275 -0.82 -12.00 -14.48
N THR A 276 0.27 -12.58 -15.01
CA THR A 276 0.18 -13.65 -16.01
C THR A 276 -0.60 -14.86 -15.49
N ALA A 277 -0.30 -15.32 -14.26
CA ALA A 277 -0.91 -16.53 -13.71
C ALA A 277 -2.41 -16.34 -13.38
N ILE A 278 -2.79 -15.17 -12.85
CA ILE A 278 -4.18 -14.84 -12.49
C ILE A 278 -5.02 -14.56 -13.73
N LYS A 279 -4.40 -14.05 -14.80
CA LYS A 279 -5.02 -13.52 -16.02
C LYS A 279 -5.87 -12.27 -15.77
N HIS A 280 -5.93 -11.41 -16.78
CA HIS A 280 -6.72 -10.19 -16.78
C HIS A 280 -7.09 -9.82 -18.22
N THR A 281 -8.04 -8.92 -18.40
CA THR A 281 -8.49 -8.45 -19.72
C THR A 281 -7.70 -7.26 -20.27
N ARG A 282 -6.86 -6.60 -19.44
CA ARG A 282 -6.04 -5.47 -19.88
C ARG A 282 -5.04 -5.89 -20.98
N PRO A 283 -5.15 -5.38 -22.23
CA PRO A 283 -4.17 -5.69 -23.26
C PRO A 283 -2.83 -5.00 -22.99
N GLU A 284 -1.81 -5.39 -23.77
CA GLU A 284 -0.49 -4.72 -23.79
C GLU A 284 0.28 -4.78 -22.46
N MET A 285 -0.08 -5.73 -21.60
CA MET A 285 0.67 -5.99 -20.37
C MET A 285 1.87 -6.88 -20.64
N LYS A 286 2.96 -6.62 -19.93
CA LYS A 286 4.15 -7.48 -19.94
C LYS A 286 3.79 -8.86 -19.41
N VAL A 287 4.14 -9.90 -20.17
CA VAL A 287 4.00 -11.28 -19.74
C VAL A 287 5.15 -11.63 -18.80
N GLY A 288 4.83 -11.92 -17.54
CA GLY A 288 5.78 -12.44 -16.55
C GLY A 288 6.12 -13.91 -16.75
N LEU A 289 7.18 -14.35 -16.06
CA LEU A 289 7.61 -15.75 -16.02
C LEU A 289 6.49 -16.68 -15.49
N PRO A 290 6.49 -17.98 -15.85
CA PRO A 290 5.66 -18.96 -15.17
C PRO A 290 5.83 -18.88 -13.66
N LEU A 291 4.74 -18.90 -12.90
CA LEU A 291 4.76 -18.60 -11.46
C LEU A 291 5.74 -19.50 -10.67
N LYS A 292 5.92 -20.75 -11.08
CA LYS A 292 6.89 -21.68 -10.47
C LYS A 292 8.34 -21.16 -10.63
N GLU A 293 8.70 -20.69 -11.81
CA GLU A 293 10.03 -20.16 -12.10
C GLU A 293 10.27 -18.82 -11.40
N ALA A 294 9.26 -17.94 -11.42
CA ALA A 294 9.31 -16.66 -10.71
C ALA A 294 9.56 -16.85 -9.21
N ARG A 295 8.88 -17.83 -8.58
CA ARG A 295 9.08 -18.16 -7.16
C ARG A 295 10.46 -18.67 -6.84
N ILE A 296 11.08 -19.44 -7.74
CA ILE A 296 12.47 -19.91 -7.57
C ILE A 296 13.41 -18.70 -7.55
N LYS A 297 13.27 -17.78 -8.51
CA LYS A 297 14.08 -16.56 -8.57
C LYS A 297 13.86 -15.66 -7.35
N ALA A 298 12.60 -15.42 -6.97
CA ALA A 298 12.25 -14.64 -5.79
C ALA A 298 12.86 -15.24 -4.52
N LYS A 299 12.82 -16.56 -4.37
CA LYS A 299 13.47 -17.25 -3.25
C LYS A 299 14.99 -17.07 -3.25
N GLN A 300 15.66 -17.13 -4.39
CA GLN A 300 17.09 -16.87 -4.48
C GLN A 300 17.44 -15.45 -4.02
N ILE A 301 16.65 -14.46 -4.45
CA ILE A 301 16.80 -13.08 -4.01
C ILE A 301 16.56 -12.96 -2.50
N ASP A 302 15.51 -13.57 -1.97
CA ASP A 302 15.23 -13.58 -0.52
C ASP A 302 16.37 -14.22 0.29
N ASP A 303 16.94 -15.32 -0.21
CA ASP A 303 18.06 -16.00 0.45
C ASP A 303 19.30 -15.09 0.48
N GLN A 304 19.58 -14.34 -0.58
CA GLN A 304 20.66 -13.34 -0.61
C GLN A 304 20.38 -12.14 0.30
N ILE A 305 19.16 -11.61 0.30
CA ILE A 305 18.73 -10.54 1.22
C ILE A 305 18.92 -10.96 2.67
N ARG A 306 18.53 -12.19 3.04
CA ARG A 306 18.71 -12.67 4.42
C ARG A 306 20.17 -12.69 4.85
N ASN A 307 21.11 -13.00 3.95
CA ASN A 307 22.54 -12.93 4.25
C ASN A 307 22.99 -11.49 4.50
N LEU A 308 22.49 -10.53 3.71
CA LEU A 308 22.80 -9.10 3.89
C LEU A 308 22.25 -8.54 5.20
N VAL A 309 21.08 -8.99 5.64
CA VAL A 309 20.47 -8.51 6.90
C VAL A 309 21.04 -9.23 8.14
N SER A 310 21.50 -10.47 8.00
CA SER A 310 22.07 -11.27 9.10
C SER A 310 23.52 -10.91 9.42
N GLY A 311 24.22 -10.18 8.54
CA GLY A 311 25.57 -9.66 8.80
C GLY A 311 25.63 -8.46 9.76
N LYS A 312 24.68 -8.38 10.70
CA LYS A 312 24.65 -7.39 11.79
C LYS A 312 25.44 -7.85 12.99
#